data_AF-A0A975BRE6-F1
#
_entry.id   AF-A0A975BRE6-F1
#
_cell.length_a   1.000
_cell.length_b   1.000
_cell.length_c   1.000
_cell.angle_alpha   90.00
_cell.angle_beta   90.00
_cell.angle_gamma   90.00
#
_symmetry.space_group_name_H-M   'P 1'
#
loop_
_entity.id
_entity.type
_entity.pdbx_description
1 polymer ?
#
loop_
_entity_poly.entity_id
_entity_poly.type
_entity_poly.pdbx_seq_one_letter_code
_entity_poly.pdbx_strand_id
1 'polypeptide(L)' 'MEKQKKINARLVRWEQKKRMWYYIYLLIGVGICFLIHFTKPYGLDPGKSIFLGAFLGLGIPLLTIFVLSYIHQKILSL' A
#
# COMPACT_ATOMS: atom_id res chain seq x y z
N MET A 1 -31.96 8.76 -6.69
CA MET A 1 -31.86 7.29 -6.54
C MET A 1 -30.73 6.65 -7.37
N GLU A 2 -30.36 7.18 -8.54
CA GLU A 2 -29.33 6.55 -9.41
C GLU A 2 -27.89 6.59 -8.83
N LYS A 3 -27.50 7.68 -8.16
CA LYS A 3 -26.18 7.82 -7.50
C LYS A 3 -25.96 6.76 -6.41
N GLN A 4 -26.98 6.44 -5.63
CA GLN A 4 -26.90 5.49 -4.52
C GLN A 4 -26.72 4.05 -5.01
N LYS A 5 -27.39 3.67 -6.12
CA LYS A 5 -27.16 2.40 -6.81
C LYS A 5 -25.73 2.29 -7.36
N LYS A 6 -25.18 3.37 -7.94
CA LYS A 6 -23.80 3.38 -8.46
C LYS A 6 -22.74 3.29 -7.35
N ILE A 7 -22.97 3.91 -6.19
CA ILE A 7 -22.09 3.82 -5.01
C ILE A 7 -22.04 2.36 -4.51
N ASN A 8 -23.20 1.71 -4.34
CA ASN A 8 -23.25 0.30 -3.94
C ASN A 8 -22.52 -0.62 -4.93
N ALA A 9 -22.65 -0.40 -6.25
CA ALA A 9 -21.96 -1.23 -7.24
C ALA A 9 -20.42 -1.07 -7.20
N ARG A 10 -19.91 0.12 -6.85
CA ARG A 10 -18.46 0.35 -6.68
C ARG A 10 -17.94 -0.33 -5.42
N LEU A 11 -18.68 -0.25 -4.32
CA LEU A 11 -18.34 -0.87 -3.05
C LEU A 11 -18.25 -2.40 -3.20
N VAL A 12 -19.27 -3.02 -3.81
CA VAL A 12 -19.30 -4.47 -4.06
C VAL A 12 -18.12 -4.91 -4.93
N ARG A 13 -17.82 -4.17 -6.01
CA ARG A 13 -16.64 -4.48 -6.85
C ARG A 13 -15.33 -4.33 -6.10
N TRP A 14 -15.21 -3.33 -5.24
CA TRP A 14 -14.03 -3.13 -4.42
C TRP A 14 -13.85 -4.28 -3.43
N GLU A 15 -14.91 -4.70 -2.72
CA GLU A 15 -14.87 -5.82 -1.79
C GLU A 15 -14.48 -7.14 -2.48
N GLN A 16 -15.07 -7.44 -3.64
CA GLN A 16 -14.74 -8.63 -4.43
C GLN A 16 -13.25 -8.68 -4.82
N LYS A 17 -12.64 -7.52 -5.10
CA LYS A 17 -11.22 -7.42 -5.49
C LYS A 17 -10.29 -6.98 -4.35
N LYS A 18 -10.80 -6.84 -3.13
CA LYS A 18 -10.07 -6.27 -1.98
C LYS A 18 -8.74 -6.97 -1.72
N ARG A 19 -8.74 -8.31 -1.77
CA ARG A 19 -7.52 -9.13 -1.61
C ARG A 19 -6.48 -8.82 -2.69
N MET A 20 -6.89 -8.73 -3.95
CA MET A 20 -6.01 -8.41 -5.08
C MET A 20 -5.40 -7.01 -4.91
N TRP A 21 -6.21 -6.03 -4.51
CA TRP A 21 -5.75 -4.67 -4.25
C TRP A 21 -4.73 -4.61 -3.11
N TYR A 22 -4.94 -5.34 -2.02
CA TYR A 22 -3.95 -5.41 -0.94
C TYR A 22 -2.63 -6.04 -1.37
N TYR A 23 -2.65 -7.05 -2.23
CA TYR A 23 -1.41 -7.59 -2.81
C TYR A 23 -0.68 -6.55 -3.66
N ILE A 24 -1.41 -5.76 -4.46
CA ILE A 24 -0.81 -4.68 -5.25
C ILE A 24 -0.17 -3.63 -4.32
N TYR A 25 -0.85 -3.23 -3.24
CA TYR A 25 -0.28 -2.26 -2.29
C TYR A 25 0.92 -2.80 -1.54
N LEU A 26 0.88 -4.08 -1.16
CA LEU A 26 2.03 -4.75 -0.56
C LEU A 26 3.23 -4.73 -1.51
N LEU A 27 3.03 -5.09 -2.78
CA LEU A 27 4.09 -5.09 -3.78
C LEU A 27 4.65 -3.68 -4.04
N ILE A 28 3.80 -2.66 -4.06
CA ILE A 28 4.24 -1.26 -4.14
C ILE A 28 5.12 -0.91 -2.92
N GLY A 29 4.69 -1.29 -1.72
CA GLY A 29 5.47 -1.05 -0.50
C GLY A 29 6.82 -1.76 -0.50
N VAL A 30 6.86 -3.01 -0.97
CA VAL A 30 8.11 -3.75 -1.19
C VAL A 30 8.98 -3.04 -2.23
N GLY A 31 8.40 -2.58 -3.34
CA GLY A 31 9.11 -1.79 -4.35
C GLY A 31 9.71 -0.50 -3.79
N ILE A 32 9.00 0.20 -2.90
CA ILE A 32 9.51 1.38 -2.19
C ILE A 32 10.70 0.99 -1.30
N CYS A 33 10.65 -0.13 -0.58
CA CYS A 33 11.80 -0.64 0.19
C CYS A 33 13.01 -0.87 -0.71
N PHE A 34 12.82 -1.49 -1.88
CA PHE A 34 13.89 -1.69 -2.86
C PHE A 34 14.46 -0.35 -3.35
N LEU A 35 13.61 0.62 -3.70
CA LEU A 35 14.07 1.95 -4.13
C LEU A 35 14.88 2.67 -3.05
N ILE A 36 14.43 2.62 -1.80
CA ILE A 36 15.16 3.22 -0.66
C ILE A 36 16.50 2.52 -0.45
N HIS A 37 16.57 1.20 -0.67
CA HIS A 37 17.82 0.47 -0.52
C HIS A 37 18.82 0.74 -1.67
N PHE A 38 18.34 0.85 -2.91
CA PHE A 38 19.19 0.96 -4.09
C PHE A 38 19.59 2.40 -4.47
N THR A 39 18.95 3.43 -3.93
CA THR A 39 19.26 4.84 -4.23
C THR A 39 20.49 5.36 -3.47
N LYS A 40 21.69 4.82 -3.73
CA LYS A 40 22.96 5.39 -3.19
C LYS A 40 23.25 6.79 -3.80
N PRO A 41 23.78 7.76 -3.02
CA PRO A 41 24.29 7.66 -1.64
C PRO A 41 23.24 7.93 -0.54
N TYR A 42 22.01 8.28 -0.90
CA TYR A 42 20.93 8.62 0.05
C TYR A 42 20.18 7.39 0.59
N GLY A 43 20.50 6.21 0.07
CA GLY A 43 19.87 4.96 0.43
C GLY A 43 20.19 4.60 1.88
N LEU A 44 19.14 4.36 2.65
CA LEU A 44 19.28 3.79 3.99
C LEU A 44 19.95 2.43 3.84
N ASP A 45 21.04 2.23 4.58
CA ASP A 45 21.76 0.96 4.64
C ASP A 45 21.24 0.16 5.85
N PRO A 46 20.17 -0.65 5.68
CA PRO A 46 19.60 -1.44 6.76
C PRO A 46 20.59 -2.48 7.31
N GLY A 47 21.69 -2.77 6.59
CA GLY A 47 22.73 -3.69 7.05
C GLY A 47 23.42 -3.24 8.36
N LYS A 48 23.30 -1.96 8.74
CA LYS A 48 23.86 -1.43 9.99
C LYS A 48 23.03 -1.79 11.24
N SER A 49 21.75 -2.17 11.09
CA SER A 49 20.89 -2.55 12.22
C SER A 49 19.75 -3.45 11.78
N ILE A 50 19.68 -4.66 12.36
CA ILE A 50 18.61 -5.64 12.12
C ILE A 50 17.24 -5.04 12.46
N PHE A 51 17.15 -4.24 13.52
CA PHE A 51 15.91 -3.56 13.92
C PHE A 51 15.45 -2.55 12.87
N LEU A 52 16.38 -1.76 12.32
CA LEU A 52 16.07 -0.79 11.28
C LEU A 52 15.68 -1.49 9.97
N GLY A 53 16.37 -2.57 9.61
CA GLY A 53 16.04 -3.40 8.45
C GLY A 53 14.66 -4.04 8.57
N ALA A 54 14.31 -4.60 9.73
CA ALA A 54 12.99 -5.17 9.98
C ALA A 54 11.88 -4.10 10.01
N PHE A 55 12.13 -2.95 10.64
CA PHE A 55 11.19 -1.85 10.69
C PHE A 55 10.90 -1.27 9.31
N LEU A 56 11.92 -1.07 8.48
CA LEU A 56 11.74 -0.60 7.11
C LEU A 56 11.10 -1.70 6.24
N GLY A 57 11.59 -2.94 6.35
CA GLY A 57 11.12 -4.07 5.54
C GLY A 57 9.68 -4.49 5.79
N LEU A 58 9.15 -4.32 7.00
CA LEU A 58 7.75 -4.64 7.34
C LEU A 58 6.89 -3.38 7.51
N GLY A 59 7.44 -2.33 8.12
CA GLY A 59 6.72 -1.09 8.38
C GLY A 59 6.33 -0.35 7.11
N ILE A 60 7.24 -0.25 6.13
CA ILE A 60 6.93 0.43 4.87
C ILE A 60 5.80 -0.30 4.11
N PRO A 61 5.83 -1.64 3.90
CA PRO A 61 4.73 -2.31 3.22
C PRO A 61 3.39 -2.23 3.96
N LEU A 62 3.39 -2.35 5.30
CA LEU A 62 2.16 -2.22 6.09
C LEU A 62 1.58 -0.80 6.03
N LEU A 63 2.42 0.22 6.17
CA LEU A 63 2.01 1.62 6.05
C LEU A 63 1.51 1.92 4.64
N THR A 64 2.17 1.37 3.62
CA THR A 64 1.77 1.51 2.22
C THR A 64 0.39 0.89 1.97
N ILE A 65 0.11 -0.30 2.51
CA ILE A 65 -1.22 -0.93 2.44
C ILE A 65 -2.28 -0.01 3.07
N PHE A 66 -2.01 0.52 4.27
CA PHE A 66 -2.95 1.38 4.97
C PHE A 66 -3.25 2.67 4.19
N VAL A 67 -2.21 3.39 3.79
CA VAL A 67 -2.34 4.68 3.08
C VAL A 67 -3.00 4.50 1.71
N LEU A 68 -2.56 3.52 0.91
CA LEU A 68 -3.16 3.28 -0.41
C LEU A 68 -4.59 2.77 -0.30
N SER A 69 -4.91 1.94 0.69
CA SER A 69 -6.29 1.49 0.93
C SER A 69 -7.20 2.67 1.26
N TYR A 70 -6.76 3.57 2.15
CA TYR A 70 -7.52 4.76 2.53
C TYR A 70 -7.73 5.70 1.33
N ILE A 71 -6.65 5.98 0.57
CA ILE A 71 -6.74 6.81 -0.63
C ILE A 71 -7.66 6.17 -1.68
N HIS A 72 -7.55 4.87 -1.92
CA HIS A 72 -8.37 4.18 -2.91
C HIS A 72 -9.86 4.19 -2.54
N GLN A 73 -10.20 3.99 -1.27
CA GLN A 73 -11.58 4.11 -0.78
C GLN A 73 -12.10 5.54 -0.98
N LYS A 74 -11.31 6.55 -0.61
CA LYS A 74 -11.67 7.97 -0.78
C LYS A 74 -11.87 8.35 -2.26
N ILE A 75 -11.02 7.87 -3.16
CA ILE A 75 -11.16 8.06 -4.62
C ILE A 75 -12.44 7.42 -5.15
N LEU A 76 -12.79 6.24 -4.65
CA LEU A 76 -14.03 5.56 -5.02
C LEU A 76 -15.28 6.18 -4.36
N SER A 77 -15.10 7.15 -3.46
CA SER A 77 -16.14 7.75 -2.62
C SER A 77 -16.88 6.70 -1.78
N LEU A 78 -16.12 5.71 -1.28
CA LEU A 78 -16.53 4.72 -0.29
C LEU A 78 -16.21 5.25 1.11
#